data_AF-A0A7W5C7B3-F1
#
_entry.id   AF-A0A7W5C7B3-F1
#
_cell.length_a   1.000
_cell.length_b   1.000
_cell.length_c   1.000
_cell.angle_alpha   90.00
_cell.angle_beta   90.00
_cell.angle_gamma   90.00
#
_symmetry.space_group_name_H-M   'P 1'
#
loop_
_entity.id
_entity.type
_entity.pdbx_description
1 polymer ?
#
loop_
_entity_poly.entity_id
_entity_poly.type
_entity_poly.pdbx_seq_one_letter_code
_entity_poly.pdbx_strand_id
1 'polypeptide(L)'
;MNQEKFKKQFKALIEYCSKNIDKSVCLEIKSESASLTGISKKMLAPQSAIVLIQLNEQTYVKGCLDGVYFESSSIDGLNASNSILLGIDCRSKDNNIIYYKSGRTIGRVFSSSPLNLNEAVYIFWEYEANACLTVCSFDPVRDVVVREVVSARDEPMKRFLRAVIRQALPSIEAEIEDNETPFYLEDDSEEEELEHESTSEWE
;
A
#
# COMPACT_ATOMS: atom_id res chain seq x y z
N MET A 1 9.52 -23.67 -15.71
CA MET A 1 9.01 -22.50 -16.45
C MET A 1 10.20 -21.74 -17.08
N ASN A 2 10.16 -21.36 -18.36
CA ASN A 2 11.32 -20.77 -19.05
C ASN A 2 11.51 -19.28 -18.70
N GLN A 3 12.48 -18.97 -17.83
CA GLN A 3 12.74 -17.61 -17.33
C GLN A 3 13.02 -16.59 -18.45
N GLU A 4 13.61 -17.00 -19.57
CA GLU A 4 13.89 -16.07 -20.67
C GLU A 4 12.61 -15.60 -21.38
N LYS A 5 11.66 -16.52 -21.58
CA LYS A 5 10.36 -16.17 -22.16
C LYS A 5 9.64 -15.15 -21.30
N PHE A 6 9.69 -15.36 -19.99
CA PHE A 6 9.08 -14.48 -19.01
C PHE A 6 9.69 -13.06 -19.02
N LYS A 7 11.02 -12.97 -19.04
CA LYS A 7 11.74 -11.68 -19.15
C LYS A 7 11.40 -10.94 -20.44
N LYS A 8 11.30 -11.65 -21.57
CA LYS A 8 10.91 -11.07 -22.86
C LYS A 8 9.49 -10.52 -22.83
N GLN A 9 8.54 -11.27 -22.26
CA GLN A 9 7.15 -10.82 -22.11
C GLN A 9 7.06 -9.58 -21.21
N PHE A 10 7.75 -9.57 -20.07
CA PHE A 10 7.77 -8.42 -19.18
C PHE A 10 8.35 -7.18 -19.87
N LYS A 11 9.49 -7.32 -20.57
CA LYS A 11 10.10 -6.20 -21.31
C LYS A 11 9.14 -5.65 -22.38
N ALA A 12 8.48 -6.53 -23.12
CA ALA A 12 7.51 -6.13 -24.14
C ALA A 12 6.31 -5.38 -23.53
N LEU A 13 5.85 -5.78 -22.34
CA LEU A 13 4.79 -5.07 -21.62
C LEU A 13 5.22 -3.65 -21.21
N ILE A 14 6.41 -3.50 -20.63
CA ILE A 14 6.92 -2.18 -20.21
C ILE A 14 7.07 -1.24 -21.42
N GLU A 15 7.58 -1.76 -22.55
CA GLU A 15 7.68 -1.01 -23.80
C GLU A 15 6.30 -0.67 -24.39
N TYR A 16 5.30 -1.54 -24.20
CA TYR A 16 3.94 -1.26 -24.62
C TYR A 16 3.32 -0.13 -23.80
N CYS A 17 3.48 -0.15 -22.46
CA CYS A 17 2.96 0.89 -21.56
C CYS A 17 3.54 2.29 -21.84
N SER A 18 4.77 2.38 -22.35
CA SER A 18 5.38 3.68 -22.68
C SER A 18 4.89 4.28 -23.99
N LYS A 19 4.30 3.46 -24.87
CA LYS A 19 3.86 3.86 -26.22
C LYS A 19 2.34 3.95 -26.36
N ASN A 20 1.59 3.27 -25.50
CA ASN A 20 0.14 3.12 -25.63
C ASN A 20 -0.57 3.58 -24.37
N ILE A 21 -1.82 4.01 -24.54
CA ILE A 21 -2.72 4.43 -23.46
C ILE A 21 -3.98 3.57 -23.59
N ASP A 22 -4.13 2.55 -22.76
CA ASP A 22 -5.41 1.82 -22.64
C ASP A 22 -5.43 0.84 -21.45
N LYS A 23 -4.90 -0.36 -21.69
CA LYS A 23 -5.16 -1.65 -21.07
C LYS A 23 -3.89 -2.21 -20.47
N SER A 24 -2.80 -1.46 -20.46
CA SER A 24 -1.60 -1.85 -19.77
C SER A 24 -1.06 -0.67 -18.99
N VAL A 25 -0.66 -0.94 -17.76
CA VAL A 25 -0.19 0.09 -16.82
C VAL A 25 1.15 -0.34 -16.27
N CYS A 26 2.05 0.61 -16.10
CA CYS A 26 3.33 0.38 -15.45
C CYS A 26 3.51 1.38 -14.31
N LEU A 27 3.80 0.87 -13.12
CA LEU A 27 4.13 1.64 -11.92
C LEU A 27 5.57 1.33 -11.53
N GLU A 28 6.40 2.35 -11.42
CA GLU A 28 7.74 2.26 -10.86
C GLU A 28 7.77 3.01 -9.53
N ILE A 29 8.24 2.38 -8.45
CA ILE A 29 8.51 3.02 -7.16
C ILE A 29 9.99 2.89 -6.84
N LYS A 30 10.64 4.04 -6.66
CA LYS A 30 12.02 4.23 -6.18
C LYS A 30 11.98 4.73 -4.74
N SER A 31 13.14 4.93 -4.12
CA SER A 31 13.23 5.37 -2.72
C SER A 31 12.47 6.67 -2.43
N GLU A 32 12.47 7.62 -3.36
CA GLU A 32 11.89 8.96 -3.15
C GLU A 32 10.90 9.38 -4.23
N SER A 33 10.57 8.49 -5.17
CA SER A 33 9.69 8.86 -6.28
C SER A 33 8.91 7.67 -6.80
N ALA A 34 7.73 7.96 -7.34
CA ALA A 34 6.94 7.02 -8.09
C ALA A 34 6.62 7.57 -9.48
N SER A 35 6.49 6.69 -10.46
CA SER A 35 6.05 7.07 -11.80
C SER A 35 5.06 6.06 -12.35
N LEU A 36 4.06 6.58 -13.07
CA LEU A 36 2.98 5.80 -13.66
C LEU A 36 2.90 6.09 -15.16
N THR A 37 2.90 5.01 -15.96
CA THR A 37 2.80 5.06 -17.42
C THR A 37 1.71 4.13 -17.94
N GLY A 38 1.20 4.38 -19.14
CA GLY A 38 0.13 3.59 -19.77
C GLY A 38 -1.30 4.04 -19.44
N ILE A 39 -1.50 4.94 -18.47
CA ILE A 39 -2.81 5.54 -18.14
C ILE A 39 -3.07 6.85 -18.90
N SER A 40 -2.02 7.58 -19.27
CA SER A 40 -2.15 8.87 -19.95
C SER A 40 -1.01 9.08 -20.96
N LYS A 41 -1.15 10.10 -21.83
CA LYS A 41 -0.11 10.50 -22.79
C LYS A 41 1.19 10.91 -22.12
N LYS A 42 1.12 11.40 -20.88
CA LYS A 42 2.26 11.80 -20.08
C LYS A 42 2.46 10.81 -18.94
N MET A 43 3.72 10.65 -18.56
CA MET A 43 4.05 10.01 -17.29
C MET A 43 3.43 10.82 -16.15
N LEU A 44 2.74 10.14 -15.25
CA LEU A 44 2.24 10.75 -14.01
C LEU A 44 3.26 10.49 -12.91
N ALA A 45 3.39 11.44 -11.98
CA ALA A 45 4.21 11.33 -10.78
C ALA A 45 3.29 11.39 -9.56
N PRO A 46 2.75 10.26 -9.10
CA PRO A 46 1.83 10.22 -7.95
C PRO A 46 2.48 10.82 -6.69
N GLN A 47 1.74 11.62 -5.93
CA GLN A 47 2.20 12.11 -4.62
C GLN A 47 2.24 11.02 -3.55
N SER A 48 1.50 9.93 -3.77
CA SER A 48 1.53 8.74 -2.93
C SER A 48 1.42 7.53 -3.83
N ALA A 49 2.22 6.51 -3.57
CA ALA A 49 2.15 5.24 -4.26
C ALA A 49 2.76 4.17 -3.36
N ILE A 50 2.07 3.07 -3.17
CA ILE A 50 2.54 1.96 -2.35
C ILE A 50 2.15 0.63 -2.96
N VAL A 51 3.05 -0.33 -2.84
CA VAL A 51 2.89 -1.70 -3.28
C VAL A 51 3.06 -2.58 -2.07
N LEU A 52 2.06 -3.41 -1.81
CA LEU A 52 2.10 -4.49 -0.83
C LEU A 52 1.88 -5.81 -1.58
N ILE A 53 2.84 -6.73 -1.45
CA ILE A 53 2.75 -8.08 -2.01
C ILE A 53 2.73 -9.05 -0.83
N GLN A 54 1.68 -9.87 -0.75
CA GLN A 54 1.53 -10.94 0.23
C GLN A 54 1.58 -12.28 -0.50
N LEU A 55 2.59 -13.10 -0.20
CA LEU A 55 2.81 -14.42 -0.81
C LEU A 55 3.30 -15.40 0.26
N ASN A 56 2.66 -16.56 0.41
CA ASN A 56 3.03 -17.56 1.42
C ASN A 56 3.28 -16.96 2.84
N GLU A 57 2.38 -16.11 3.34
CA GLU A 57 2.51 -15.41 4.63
C GLU A 57 3.67 -14.40 4.74
N GLN A 58 4.49 -14.28 3.69
CA GLN A 58 5.53 -13.28 3.57
C GLN A 58 4.98 -12.01 2.93
N THR A 59 5.51 -10.89 3.37
CA THR A 59 5.10 -9.55 2.95
C THR A 59 6.27 -8.81 2.31
N TYR A 60 5.97 -8.03 1.29
CA TYR A 60 6.85 -7.03 0.72
C TYR A 60 6.08 -5.72 0.65
N VAL A 61 6.67 -4.65 1.15
CA VAL A 61 6.13 -3.30 1.11
C VAL A 61 7.16 -2.37 0.52
N LYS A 62 6.75 -1.56 -0.46
CA LYS A 62 7.53 -0.41 -0.90
C LYS A 62 6.64 0.74 -1.32
N GLY A 63 6.92 1.94 -0.82
CA GLY A 63 6.34 3.17 -1.32
C GLY A 63 6.16 4.25 -0.28
N CYS A 64 5.29 5.20 -0.58
CA CYS A 64 4.95 6.33 0.27
C CYS A 64 3.44 6.47 0.36
N LEU A 65 2.94 6.62 1.58
CA LEU A 65 1.54 6.86 1.89
C LEU A 65 1.45 7.97 2.94
N ASP A 66 0.67 9.02 2.65
CA ASP A 66 0.51 10.16 3.55
C ASP A 66 1.83 10.83 3.97
N GLY A 67 2.82 10.84 3.07
CA GLY A 67 4.15 11.39 3.32
C GLY A 67 5.09 10.48 4.12
N VAL A 68 4.61 9.31 4.57
CA VAL A 68 5.41 8.31 5.28
C VAL A 68 5.92 7.27 4.29
N TYR A 69 7.23 7.02 4.30
CA TYR A 69 7.86 5.98 3.50
C TYR A 69 7.79 4.63 4.19
N PHE A 70 7.44 3.60 3.41
CA PHE A 70 7.37 2.22 3.82
C PHE A 70 8.32 1.40 2.97
N GLU A 71 9.21 0.66 3.62
CA GLU A 71 10.14 -0.26 2.97
C GLU A 71 10.38 -1.48 3.87
N SER A 72 9.85 -2.63 3.49
CA SER A 72 10.10 -3.89 4.20
C SER A 72 9.93 -5.07 3.26
N SER A 73 10.64 -6.17 3.53
CA SER A 73 10.41 -7.43 2.82
C SER A 73 10.84 -8.62 3.66
N SER A 74 9.96 -9.61 3.74
CA SER A 74 10.24 -10.96 4.21
C SER A 74 10.26 -11.98 3.07
N ILE A 75 10.10 -11.54 1.82
CA ILE A 75 10.09 -12.40 0.63
C ILE A 75 11.52 -12.62 0.12
N ASP A 76 11.96 -13.88 0.09
CA ASP A 76 13.28 -14.25 -0.39
C ASP A 76 13.54 -13.79 -1.82
N GLY A 77 14.67 -13.11 -2.02
CA GLY A 77 15.08 -12.57 -3.32
C GLY A 77 14.36 -11.28 -3.73
N LEU A 78 13.36 -10.81 -2.99
CA LEU A 78 12.68 -9.53 -3.26
C LEU A 78 13.12 -8.47 -2.25
N ASN A 79 14.26 -7.84 -2.51
CA ASN A 79 14.81 -6.82 -1.61
C ASN A 79 14.03 -5.49 -1.72
N ALA A 80 13.57 -4.97 -0.59
CA ALA A 80 12.80 -3.73 -0.48
C ALA A 80 13.60 -2.48 -0.84
N SER A 81 14.92 -2.47 -0.66
CA SER A 81 15.81 -1.35 -0.99
C SER A 81 16.02 -1.14 -2.48
N ASN A 82 15.71 -2.13 -3.31
CA ASN A 82 15.67 -1.94 -4.76
C ASN A 82 14.41 -1.16 -5.17
N SER A 83 14.44 -0.52 -6.34
CA SER A 83 13.20 -0.08 -6.98
C SER A 83 12.31 -1.28 -7.34
N ILE A 84 11.00 -1.09 -7.26
CA ILE A 84 10.01 -2.04 -7.76
C ILE A 84 9.41 -1.49 -9.04
N LEU A 85 9.37 -2.33 -10.07
CA LEU A 85 8.71 -2.04 -11.33
C LEU A 85 7.58 -3.06 -11.53
N LEU A 86 6.35 -2.58 -11.52
CA LEU A 86 5.15 -3.36 -11.78
C LEU A 86 4.63 -3.10 -13.18
N GLY A 87 4.27 -4.16 -13.89
CA GLY A 87 3.55 -4.10 -15.15
C GLY A 87 2.25 -4.90 -15.04
N ILE A 88 1.13 -4.27 -15.35
CA ILE A 88 -0.20 -4.88 -15.37
C ILE A 88 -0.67 -4.94 -16.81
N ASP A 89 -0.91 -6.13 -17.34
CA ASP A 89 -1.47 -6.37 -18.67
C ASP A 89 -2.95 -6.76 -18.55
N CYS A 90 -3.83 -5.86 -18.96
CA CYS A 90 -5.29 -6.01 -18.98
C CYS A 90 -5.83 -6.14 -20.42
N ARG A 91 -4.99 -6.49 -21.39
CA ARG A 91 -5.43 -6.62 -22.80
C ARG A 91 -6.38 -7.79 -23.00
N SER A 92 -6.25 -8.83 -22.19
CA SER A 92 -7.19 -9.95 -22.12
C SER A 92 -8.26 -9.66 -21.07
N LYS A 93 -9.53 -9.75 -21.45
CA LYS A 93 -10.66 -9.49 -20.54
C LYS A 93 -10.78 -10.52 -19.43
N ASP A 94 -10.36 -11.75 -19.69
CA ASP A 94 -10.59 -12.90 -18.80
C ASP A 94 -9.32 -13.36 -18.09
N ASN A 95 -8.17 -12.75 -18.36
CA ASN A 95 -6.91 -13.13 -17.73
C ASN A 95 -5.93 -11.96 -17.68
N ASN A 96 -5.93 -11.24 -16.55
CA ASN A 96 -4.96 -10.18 -16.30
C ASN A 96 -3.60 -10.81 -16.01
N ILE A 97 -2.51 -10.18 -16.44
CA ILE A 97 -1.17 -10.65 -16.10
C ILE A 97 -0.42 -9.54 -15.39
N ILE A 98 0.06 -9.83 -14.20
CA ILE A 98 0.82 -8.87 -13.40
C ILE A 98 2.24 -9.39 -13.25
N TYR A 99 3.18 -8.54 -13.62
CA TYR A 99 4.60 -8.77 -13.50
C TYR A 99 5.18 -7.77 -12.51
N TYR A 100 6.16 -8.20 -11.73
CA TYR A 100 6.94 -7.34 -10.87
C TYR A 100 8.42 -7.62 -11.07
N LYS A 101 9.24 -6.58 -10.90
CA LYS A 101 10.69 -6.68 -10.87
C LYS A 101 11.25 -5.83 -9.75
N SER A 102 12.08 -6.42 -8.89
CA SER A 102 12.95 -5.69 -7.98
C SER A 102 14.37 -6.27 -8.07
N GLY A 103 15.35 -5.40 -8.36
CA GLY A 103 16.72 -5.80 -8.64
C GLY A 103 16.83 -6.82 -9.78
N ARG A 104 17.36 -8.01 -9.47
CA ARG A 104 17.49 -9.13 -10.42
C ARG A 104 16.28 -10.04 -10.45
N THR A 105 15.39 -9.93 -9.48
CA THR A 105 14.21 -10.77 -9.32
C THR A 105 13.10 -10.24 -10.20
N ILE A 106 12.54 -11.11 -11.02
CA ILE A 106 11.36 -10.82 -11.84
C ILE A 106 10.38 -11.94 -11.54
N GLY A 107 9.20 -11.58 -11.08
CA GLY A 107 8.13 -12.51 -10.75
C GLY A 107 6.83 -12.12 -11.43
N ARG A 108 5.94 -13.08 -11.52
CA ARG A 108 4.56 -12.89 -11.99
C ARG A 108 3.66 -13.14 -10.80
N VAL A 109 2.50 -12.51 -10.76
CA VAL A 109 1.44 -12.97 -9.86
C VAL A 109 0.93 -14.30 -10.43
N PHE A 110 1.16 -15.37 -9.67
CA PHE A 110 0.61 -16.72 -9.83
C PHE A 110 0.50 -17.27 -8.42
N SER A 111 -0.47 -18.15 -8.16
CA SER A 111 -0.43 -18.84 -6.87
C SER A 111 0.60 -19.96 -6.89
N SER A 112 1.38 -20.04 -5.81
CA SER A 112 2.24 -21.18 -5.51
C SER A 112 1.41 -22.41 -5.09
N SER A 113 0.18 -22.21 -4.60
CA SER A 113 -0.67 -23.22 -3.98
C SER A 113 -2.15 -22.89 -4.19
N PRO A 114 -2.95 -23.79 -4.80
CA PRO A 114 -4.37 -23.54 -5.09
C PRO A 114 -5.29 -23.33 -3.88
N LEU A 115 -4.76 -23.26 -2.65
CA LEU A 115 -5.51 -23.23 -1.40
C LEU A 115 -5.28 -21.97 -0.54
N ASN A 116 -4.37 -21.05 -0.91
CA ASN A 116 -4.07 -19.90 -0.07
C ASN A 116 -4.80 -18.63 -0.53
N LEU A 117 -5.91 -18.30 0.15
CA LEU A 117 -6.74 -17.12 -0.09
C LEU A 117 -6.10 -15.81 0.40
N ASN A 118 -5.00 -15.88 1.16
CA ASN A 118 -4.31 -14.72 1.71
C ASN A 118 -3.19 -14.20 0.78
N GLU A 119 -3.09 -14.71 -0.45
CA GLU A 119 -2.15 -14.21 -1.45
C GLU A 119 -2.77 -13.08 -2.27
N ALA A 120 -2.27 -11.87 -2.08
CA ALA A 120 -2.76 -10.69 -2.77
C ALA A 120 -1.65 -9.68 -3.05
N VAL A 121 -1.82 -8.93 -4.13
CA VAL A 121 -1.03 -7.75 -4.44
C VAL A 121 -1.92 -6.52 -4.39
N TYR A 122 -1.62 -5.62 -3.47
CA TYR A 122 -2.25 -4.33 -3.33
C TYR A 122 -1.36 -3.27 -3.98
N ILE A 123 -1.96 -2.47 -4.86
CA ILE A 123 -1.30 -1.37 -5.53
C ILE A 123 -2.16 -0.14 -5.32
N PHE A 124 -1.63 0.81 -4.58
CA PHE A 124 -2.31 2.07 -4.33
C PHE A 124 -1.51 3.23 -4.90
N TRP A 125 -2.22 4.22 -5.45
CA TRP A 125 -1.62 5.49 -5.86
C TRP A 125 -2.62 6.64 -5.75
N GLU A 126 -2.10 7.84 -5.49
CA GLU A 126 -2.83 9.09 -5.59
C GLU A 126 -2.10 10.07 -6.50
N TYR A 127 -2.85 10.67 -7.44
CA TYR A 127 -2.38 11.72 -8.32
C TYR A 127 -3.45 12.81 -8.44
N GLU A 128 -3.13 14.03 -7.99
CA GLU A 128 -4.06 15.16 -7.93
C GLU A 128 -5.35 14.78 -7.18
N ALA A 129 -6.51 14.94 -7.84
CA ALA A 129 -7.81 14.62 -7.29
C ALA A 129 -8.14 13.12 -7.31
N ASN A 130 -7.31 12.25 -7.90
CA ASN A 130 -7.64 10.84 -8.06
C ASN A 130 -6.85 9.97 -7.08
N ALA A 131 -7.53 9.02 -6.45
CA ALA A 131 -6.91 7.87 -5.79
C ALA A 131 -7.37 6.58 -6.45
N CYS A 132 -6.52 5.56 -6.45
CA CYS A 132 -6.82 4.26 -6.99
C CYS A 132 -6.23 3.17 -6.11
N LEU A 133 -7.05 2.20 -5.76
CA LEU A 133 -6.65 0.94 -5.15
C LEU A 133 -6.92 -0.18 -6.15
N THR A 134 -5.87 -0.90 -6.51
CA THR A 134 -5.95 -2.12 -7.30
C THR A 134 -5.55 -3.31 -6.44
N VAL A 135 -6.44 -4.28 -6.31
CA VAL A 135 -6.21 -5.53 -5.58
C VAL A 135 -6.15 -6.65 -6.60
N CYS A 136 -5.14 -7.49 -6.49
CA CYS A 136 -4.92 -8.58 -7.43
C CYS A 136 -4.72 -9.87 -6.66
N SER A 137 -5.52 -10.89 -6.98
CA SER A 137 -5.46 -12.20 -6.35
C SER A 137 -5.59 -13.29 -7.42
N PHE A 138 -5.09 -14.49 -7.10
CA PHE A 138 -5.24 -15.63 -7.98
C PHE A 138 -6.49 -16.43 -7.58
N ASP A 139 -7.37 -16.69 -8.54
CA ASP A 139 -8.52 -17.57 -8.34
C ASP A 139 -8.13 -19.00 -8.79
N PRO A 140 -7.95 -19.94 -7.84
CA PRO A 140 -7.51 -21.29 -8.15
C PRO A 140 -8.59 -22.16 -8.80
N VAL A 141 -9.88 -21.80 -8.65
CA VAL A 141 -10.99 -22.54 -9.27
C VAL A 141 -11.05 -22.22 -10.76
N ARG A 142 -10.81 -20.95 -11.12
CA ARG A 142 -10.84 -20.48 -12.51
C ARG A 142 -9.48 -20.49 -13.22
N ASP A 143 -8.38 -20.68 -12.48
CA ASP A 143 -6.99 -20.58 -12.99
C ASP A 143 -6.71 -19.21 -13.66
N VAL A 144 -7.18 -18.13 -13.03
CA VAL A 144 -7.04 -16.76 -13.54
C VAL A 144 -6.61 -15.78 -12.45
N VAL A 145 -5.94 -14.70 -12.84
CA VAL A 145 -5.71 -13.56 -11.94
C VAL A 145 -6.92 -12.63 -11.98
N VAL A 146 -7.59 -12.53 -10.85
CA VAL A 146 -8.69 -11.57 -10.62
C VAL A 146 -8.06 -10.23 -10.23
N ARG A 147 -8.56 -9.17 -10.86
CA ARG A 147 -8.14 -7.80 -10.59
C ARG A 147 -9.36 -6.96 -10.28
N GLU A 148 -9.37 -6.38 -9.10
CA GLU A 148 -10.40 -5.45 -8.65
C GLU A 148 -9.79 -4.06 -8.55
N VAL A 149 -10.50 -3.06 -9.07
CA VAL A 149 -10.01 -1.67 -9.10
C VAL A 149 -11.09 -0.77 -8.55
N VAL A 150 -10.75 0.00 -7.53
CA VAL A 150 -11.60 1.05 -6.98
C VAL A 150 -10.87 2.37 -7.15
N SER A 151 -11.51 3.31 -7.86
CA SER A 151 -11.00 4.67 -8.05
C SER A 151 -11.93 5.69 -7.43
N ALA A 152 -11.34 6.70 -6.79
CA ALA A 152 -12.07 7.73 -6.07
C ALA A 152 -11.59 9.13 -6.48
N ARG A 153 -12.50 10.11 -6.40
CA ARG A 153 -12.20 11.53 -6.63
C ARG A 153 -12.55 12.43 -5.45
N ASP A 154 -13.54 12.03 -4.66
CA ASP A 154 -13.95 12.74 -3.45
C ASP A 154 -13.05 12.36 -2.27
N GLU A 155 -12.82 13.33 -1.39
CA GLU A 155 -11.90 13.15 -0.27
C GLU A 155 -12.36 12.10 0.77
N PRO A 156 -13.65 11.93 1.10
CA PRO A 156 -14.10 10.85 1.97
C PRO A 156 -13.71 9.45 1.45
N MET A 157 -13.96 9.15 0.18
CA MET A 157 -13.60 7.87 -0.39
C MET A 157 -12.08 7.70 -0.51
N LYS A 158 -11.33 8.76 -0.84
CA LYS A 158 -9.86 8.72 -0.81
C LYS A 158 -9.33 8.35 0.58
N ARG A 159 -9.84 8.98 1.65
CA ARG A 159 -9.49 8.62 3.04
C ARG A 159 -9.79 7.17 3.35
N PHE A 160 -10.94 6.66 2.89
CA PHE A 160 -11.30 5.26 3.07
C PHE A 160 -10.30 4.32 2.38
N LEU A 161 -9.93 4.59 1.12
CA LEU A 161 -8.93 3.79 0.41
C LEU A 161 -7.56 3.81 1.11
N ARG A 162 -7.14 4.98 1.62
CA ARG A 162 -5.92 5.09 2.44
C ARG A 162 -6.01 4.26 3.71
N ALA A 163 -7.15 4.29 4.41
CA ALA A 163 -7.37 3.49 5.61
C ALA A 163 -7.31 1.97 5.33
N VAL A 164 -7.92 1.51 4.23
CA VAL A 164 -7.85 0.10 3.80
C VAL A 164 -6.41 -0.34 3.58
N ILE A 165 -5.61 0.47 2.88
CA ILE A 165 -4.19 0.17 2.70
C ILE A 165 -3.44 0.16 4.02
N ARG A 166 -3.63 1.17 4.89
CA ARG A 166 -2.97 1.23 6.20
C ARG A 166 -3.22 -0.03 7.04
N GLN A 167 -4.44 -0.57 7.02
CA GLN A 167 -4.78 -1.80 7.73
C GLN A 167 -4.06 -3.04 7.17
N ALA A 168 -3.70 -3.03 5.89
CA ALA A 168 -2.96 -4.13 5.26
C ALA A 168 -1.43 -4.00 5.45
N LEU A 169 -0.94 -2.81 5.81
CA LEU A 169 0.48 -2.61 6.10
C LEU A 169 0.82 -3.27 7.44
N PRO A 170 2.04 -3.83 7.58
CA PRO A 170 2.52 -4.30 8.87
C PRO A 170 2.47 -3.15 9.87
N SER A 171 2.06 -3.44 11.11
CA SER A 171 2.05 -2.47 12.20
C SER A 171 3.41 -1.79 12.27
N ILE A 172 3.42 -0.46 12.16
CA ILE A 172 4.58 0.34 12.52
C ILE A 172 4.64 0.34 14.05
N GLU A 173 4.86 -0.81 14.67
CA GLU A 173 5.35 -0.86 16.04
C GLU A 173 6.83 -0.52 15.98
N ALA A 174 7.10 0.74 15.63
CA ALA A 174 8.38 1.36 15.83
C ALA A 174 8.46 1.67 17.33
N GLU A 175 9.41 1.02 18.01
CA GLU A 175 10.50 1.75 18.70
C GLU A 175 10.09 3.02 19.47
N ILE A 176 8.98 2.96 20.23
CA ILE A 176 8.82 3.77 21.43
C ILE A 176 9.27 2.87 22.58
N GLU A 177 10.59 2.69 22.70
CA GLU A 177 11.16 2.30 23.99
C GLU A 177 10.84 3.43 24.98
N ASP A 178 10.02 3.10 25.98
CA ASP A 178 9.97 3.64 27.34
C ASP A 178 10.42 5.10 27.50
N ASN A 179 9.52 6.04 27.23
CA ASN A 179 9.61 7.37 27.85
C ASN A 179 8.25 8.03 28.08
N GLU A 180 7.19 7.24 28.24
CA GLU A 180 5.98 7.73 28.90
C GLU A 180 6.15 7.54 30.41
N THR A 181 6.70 8.57 31.05
CA THR A 181 6.42 8.80 32.46
C THR A 181 4.89 8.94 32.59
N PRO A 182 4.22 8.20 33.49
CA PRO A 182 2.78 8.29 33.62
C PRO A 182 2.41 9.71 34.02
N PHE A 183 1.59 10.35 33.18
CA PHE A 183 0.89 11.58 33.49
C PHE A 183 -0.05 11.29 34.67
N TYR A 184 0.37 11.62 35.88
CA TYR A 184 -0.54 11.67 37.01
C TYR A 184 -1.51 12.83 36.74
N LEU A 185 -2.79 12.50 36.55
CA LEU A 185 -3.87 13.44 36.74
C LEU A 185 -3.82 13.87 38.21
N GLU A 186 -3.38 15.10 38.47
CA GLU A 186 -3.68 15.74 39.74
C GLU A 186 -5.20 15.89 39.80
N ASP A 187 -5.80 15.08 40.67
CA ASP A 187 -7.22 15.11 41.03
C ASP A 187 -7.49 16.49 41.66
N ASP A 188 -8.18 17.36 40.93
CA ASP A 188 -8.85 18.53 41.47
C ASP A 188 -10.03 18.04 42.33
N SER A 189 -9.74 17.55 43.54
CA SER A 189 -10.76 17.35 44.56
C SER A 189 -10.86 18.61 45.42
N GLU A 190 -11.77 19.49 45.00
CA GLU A 190 -12.44 20.45 45.86
C GLU A 190 -13.05 19.70 47.07
N GLU A 191 -12.51 19.91 48.27
CA GLU A 191 -13.23 19.65 49.51
C GLU A 191 -13.68 20.99 50.11
N GLU A 192 -14.96 21.26 49.90
CA GLU A 192 -15.77 22.18 50.69
C GLU A 192 -15.74 21.74 52.17
N GLU A 193 -15.26 22.60 53.06
CA GLU A 193 -15.71 22.62 54.46
C GLU A 193 -16.42 23.94 54.73
N LEU A 194 -17.75 23.86 54.65
CA LEU A 194 -18.69 24.78 55.29
C LEU A 194 -18.90 24.38 56.75
N GLU A 195 -19.42 25.35 57.52
CA GLU A 195 -19.95 25.32 58.90
C GLU A 195 -19.00 25.93 59.95
N HIS A 196 -19.40 26.83 60.85
CA HIS A 196 -20.67 27.49 61.14
C HIS A 196 -20.39 28.73 62.03
N GLU A 197 -21.32 29.68 62.00
CA GLU A 197 -21.46 30.91 62.78
C GLU A 197 -20.95 30.94 64.25
N SER A 198 -20.40 32.09 64.65
CA SER A 198 -20.82 32.74 65.90
C SER A 198 -20.53 34.24 65.89
N THR A 199 -21.62 35.00 65.95
CA THR A 199 -21.73 36.44 66.24
C THR A 199 -21.17 36.83 67.63
N SER A 200 -20.60 38.03 67.75
CA SER A 200 -20.60 38.91 68.95
C SER A 200 -19.67 40.10 68.65
N GLU A 201 -20.22 41.23 68.19
CA GLU A 201 -20.67 42.38 68.98
C GLU A 201 -19.54 43.27 69.55
N TRP A 202 -19.62 44.51 69.09
CA TRP A 202 -19.07 45.77 69.58
C TRP A 202 -18.92 45.87 71.10
N GLU A 203 -17.75 46.35 71.53
CA GLU A 203 -17.58 47.46 72.48
C GLU A 203 -16.25 48.19 72.20
#